data_AF-A0A1J5P0F8-F1
#
_entry.id   AF-A0A1J5P0F8-F1
#
_cell.length_a   1.000
_cell.length_b   1.000
_cell.length_c   1.000
_cell.angle_alpha   90.00
_cell.angle_beta   90.00
_cell.angle_gamma   90.00
#
_symmetry.space_group_name_H-M   'P 1'
#
loop_
_entity.id
_entity.type
_entity.pdbx_description
1 polymer ?
#
loop_
_entity_poly.entity_id
_entity_poly.type
_entity_poly.pdbx_seq_one_letter_code
_entity_poly.pdbx_strand_id
1 'polypeptide(L)'
;MLMMKPNITSGPGSVAKALGISRKINAFSLQSNDIWLEDNGLTFPDENIASVPRIGVSYAAEDALLPYRFYVKGNPYVSKPNK
;
A
#
# COMPACT_ATOMS: atom_id res chain seq x y z
N MET A 1 27.41 -4.33 -5.95
CA MET A 1 26.16 -3.75 -6.50
C MET A 1 25.37 -3.18 -5.33
N LEU A 2 25.19 -1.86 -5.26
CA LEU A 2 24.40 -1.22 -4.20
C LEU A 2 22.92 -1.60 -4.42
N MET A 3 22.38 -2.47 -3.57
CA MET A 3 20.94 -2.75 -3.59
C MET A 3 20.23 -1.56 -2.92
N MET A 4 19.52 -0.76 -3.72
CA MET A 4 18.63 0.27 -3.20
C MET A 4 17.62 -0.40 -2.26
N LYS A 5 17.60 0.01 -0.99
CA LYS A 5 16.55 -0.41 -0.07
C LYS A 5 15.24 0.19 -0.59
N PRO A 6 14.18 -0.59 -0.85
CA PRO A 6 12.90 -0.10 -1.37
C PRO A 6 12.10 0.65 -0.28
N ASN A 7 12.75 1.43 0.57
CA ASN A 7 12.17 2.02 1.78
C ASN A 7 11.44 3.36 1.55
N ILE A 8 11.55 3.93 0.35
CA ILE A 8 10.97 5.25 0.02
C ILE A 8 9.44 5.19 0.08
N THR A 9 8.84 4.12 -0.45
CA THR A 9 7.37 3.95 -0.53
C THR A 9 6.87 2.66 0.15
N SER A 10 7.72 1.91 0.85
CA SER A 10 7.34 0.67 1.55
C SER A 10 6.61 0.91 2.88
N GLY A 11 5.51 1.66 2.84
CA GLY A 11 4.64 1.88 3.99
C GLY A 11 3.75 3.11 3.83
N PRO A 12 2.59 3.15 4.52
CA PRO A 12 1.62 4.23 4.36
C PRO A 12 2.19 5.61 4.72
N GLY A 13 2.94 5.71 5.83
CA GLY A 13 3.60 6.94 6.21
C GLY A 13 4.77 7.33 5.30
N SER A 14 5.52 6.34 4.79
CA SER A 14 6.65 6.57 3.89
C SER A 14 6.19 7.12 2.54
N VAL A 15 5.17 6.49 1.92
CA VAL A 15 4.62 6.96 0.64
C VAL A 15 3.98 8.34 0.78
N ALA A 16 3.26 8.60 1.88
CA ALA A 16 2.69 9.92 2.12
C ALA A 16 3.78 11.00 2.18
N LYS A 17 4.87 10.74 2.92
CA LYS A 17 6.01 11.65 2.98
C LYS A 17 6.68 11.83 1.62
N ALA A 18 6.92 10.74 0.88
CA ALA A 18 7.59 10.78 -0.41
C ALA A 18 6.82 11.60 -1.46
N LEU A 19 5.49 11.56 -1.40
CA LEU A 19 4.60 12.31 -2.30
C LEU A 19 4.17 13.68 -1.78
N GLY A 20 4.67 14.12 -0.61
CA GLY A 20 4.25 15.39 0.00
C GLY A 20 2.80 15.41 0.51
N ILE A 21 2.18 14.25 0.68
CA ILE A 21 0.82 14.11 1.21
C ILE A 21 0.83 14.48 2.69
N SER A 22 -0.07 15.38 3.06
CA SER A 22 -0.27 15.82 4.43
C SER A 22 -1.76 16.02 4.71
N ARG A 23 -2.12 16.35 5.95
CA ARG A 23 -3.51 16.67 6.32
C ARG A 23 -4.12 17.83 5.53
N LYS A 24 -3.29 18.66 4.88
CA LYS A 24 -3.75 19.80 4.06
C LYS A 24 -4.64 19.39 2.88
N ILE A 25 -4.46 18.17 2.36
CA ILE A 25 -5.24 17.64 1.23
C ILE A 25 -6.30 16.62 1.68
N ASN A 26 -6.64 16.60 2.97
CA ASN A 26 -7.71 15.74 3.47
C ASN A 26 -9.05 16.13 2.80
N ALA A 27 -9.85 15.12 2.43
CA ALA A 27 -11.12 15.26 1.71
C ALA A 27 -11.02 15.87 0.29
N PHE A 28 -9.81 16.00 -0.27
CA PHE A 28 -9.66 16.33 -1.69
C PHE A 28 -10.24 15.19 -2.55
N SER A 29 -10.85 15.55 -3.67
CA SER A 29 -11.32 14.57 -4.64
C SER A 29 -10.15 13.95 -5.39
N LEU A 30 -10.15 12.62 -5.55
CA LEU A 30 -9.19 11.92 -6.42
C LEU A 30 -9.52 12.06 -7.91
N GLN A 31 -10.57 12.84 -8.25
CA GLN A 31 -10.95 13.23 -9.61
C GLN A 31 -10.54 14.68 -9.91
N SER A 32 -9.72 15.32 -9.08
CA SER A 32 -9.17 16.67 -9.32
C SER A 32 -7.77 16.61 -9.97
N ASN A 33 -7.19 17.78 -10.24
CA ASN A 33 -5.84 17.90 -10.80
C ASN A 33 -4.73 17.95 -9.72
N ASP A 34 -5.09 17.96 -8.43
CA ASP A 34 -4.11 18.08 -7.33
C ASP A 34 -3.52 16.73 -6.93
N ILE A 35 -4.38 15.71 -6.87
CA ILE A 35 -4.03 14.31 -6.61
C ILE A 35 -5.06 13.42 -7.30
N TRP A 36 -4.59 12.46 -8.09
CA TRP A 36 -5.47 11.59 -8.87
C TRP A 36 -4.93 10.16 -8.90
N LEU A 37 -5.78 9.25 -9.39
CA LEU A 37 -5.39 7.90 -9.76
C LEU A 37 -5.34 7.81 -11.28
N GLU A 38 -4.27 7.25 -11.81
CA GLU A 38 -4.09 7.00 -13.23
C GLU A 38 -4.13 5.49 -13.50
N ASP A 39 -4.85 5.09 -14.55
CA ASP A 39 -4.85 3.72 -15.02
C ASP A 39 -3.68 3.50 -16.00
N ASN A 40 -2.67 2.75 -15.54
CA ASN A 40 -1.51 2.38 -16.35
C ASN A 40 -1.72 1.06 -17.13
N GLY A 41 -2.95 0.53 -17.19
CA GLY A 41 -3.25 -0.73 -17.87
C GLY A 41 -2.66 -1.97 -17.19
N LEU A 42 -2.36 -1.88 -15.89
CA LEU A 42 -1.78 -2.98 -15.13
C LEU A 42 -2.87 -3.96 -14.68
N THR A 43 -2.72 -5.23 -15.05
CA THR A 43 -3.63 -6.31 -14.65
C THR A 43 -2.87 -7.44 -13.98
N PHE A 44 -3.41 -7.97 -12.88
CA PHE A 44 -2.83 -9.09 -12.15
C PHE A 44 -3.84 -10.24 -12.05
N PRO A 45 -3.44 -11.48 -12.38
CA PRO A 45 -4.23 -12.66 -12.06
C PRO A 45 -4.47 -12.80 -10.55
N ASP A 46 -5.59 -13.41 -10.16
CA ASP A 46 -5.96 -13.62 -8.76
C ASP A 46 -4.87 -14.42 -8.01
N GLU A 47 -4.24 -15.40 -8.66
CA GLU A 47 -3.15 -16.17 -8.06
C GLU A 47 -1.92 -15.33 -7.73
N ASN A 48 -1.76 -14.15 -8.34
CA ASN A 48 -0.66 -13.22 -8.07
C ASN A 48 -0.98 -12.22 -6.97
N ILE A 49 -2.23 -12.16 -6.49
CA ILE A 49 -2.63 -11.30 -5.37
C ILE A 49 -2.57 -12.11 -4.08
N ALA A 50 -1.78 -11.64 -3.12
CA ALA A 50 -1.83 -12.12 -1.75
C ALA A 50 -3.01 -11.46 -1.02
N SER A 51 -3.70 -12.23 -0.19
CA SER A 51 -4.79 -11.78 0.68
C SER A 51 -4.49 -12.24 2.10
N VAL A 52 -4.13 -11.29 2.99
CA VAL A 52 -3.58 -11.60 4.32
C VAL A 52 -4.14 -10.67 5.40
N PRO A 53 -3.94 -10.98 6.70
CA PRO A 53 -4.29 -10.07 7.78
C PRO A 53 -3.64 -8.69 7.66
N ARG A 54 -4.36 -7.65 8.09
CA ARG A 54 -3.88 -6.26 8.13
C ARG A 54 -2.80 -6.08 9.19
N ILE A 55 -1.90 -5.12 8.99
CA ILE A 55 -0.82 -4.80 9.93
C ILE A 55 -1.33 -3.75 10.94
N GLY A 56 -1.02 -3.94 12.23
CA GLY A 56 -1.24 -2.92 13.27
C GLY A 56 -2.69 -2.79 13.74
N VAL A 57 -3.52 -3.81 13.50
CA VAL A 57 -4.95 -3.82 13.87
C VAL A 57 -5.27 -4.85 14.95
N SER A 58 -4.30 -5.27 15.77
CA SER A 58 -4.53 -6.28 16.83
C SER A 58 -5.61 -5.90 17.84
N TYR A 59 -5.90 -4.60 17.97
CA TYR A 59 -7.00 -4.09 18.79
C TYR A 59 -8.39 -4.50 18.29
N ALA A 60 -8.50 -4.98 17.04
CA ALA A 60 -9.75 -5.42 16.43
C ALA A 60 -10.10 -6.88 16.73
N ALA A 61 -9.37 -7.55 17.64
CA ALA A 61 -9.63 -8.93 18.06
C ALA A 61 -9.80 -9.91 16.88
N GLU A 62 -10.94 -10.58 16.77
CA GLU A 62 -11.21 -11.56 15.70
C GLU A 62 -11.11 -10.93 14.30
N ASP A 63 -11.51 -9.66 14.16
CA ASP A 63 -11.44 -8.92 12.90
C ASP A 63 -10.00 -8.58 12.47
N ALA A 64 -9.02 -8.74 13.37
CA ALA A 64 -7.60 -8.62 13.04
C ALA A 64 -7.14 -9.78 12.16
N LEU A 65 -7.82 -10.93 12.18
CA LEU A 65 -7.49 -12.12 11.41
C LEU A 65 -8.07 -12.11 9.99
N LEU A 66 -9.00 -11.20 9.71
CA LEU A 66 -9.64 -11.09 8.39
C LEU A 66 -8.62 -10.70 7.30
N PRO A 67 -8.70 -11.31 6.10
CA PRO A 67 -7.69 -11.15 5.06
C PRO A 67 -7.91 -9.87 4.23
N TYR A 68 -7.94 -8.72 4.89
CA TYR A 68 -8.24 -7.41 4.28
C TYR A 68 -6.99 -6.59 3.95
N ARG A 69 -5.90 -7.27 3.61
CA ARG A 69 -4.70 -6.65 3.06
C ARG A 69 -4.29 -7.37 1.80
N PHE A 70 -4.25 -6.62 0.70
CA PHE A 70 -3.95 -7.12 -0.62
C PHE A 70 -2.64 -6.56 -1.15
N TYR A 71 -1.85 -7.40 -1.81
CA TYR A 71 -0.65 -6.96 -2.54
C TYR A 71 -0.22 -7.97 -3.60
N VAL A 72 0.54 -7.52 -4.60
CA VAL A 72 1.14 -8.39 -5.63
C VAL A 72 2.26 -9.22 -5.01
N LYS A 73 2.18 -10.55 -5.13
CA LYS A 73 3.19 -11.50 -4.63
C LYS A 73 4.55 -11.20 -5.28
N GLY A 74 5.62 -11.33 -4.49
CA GLY A 74 7.00 -11.07 -4.96
C GLY A 74 7.35 -9.60 -5.22
N ASN A 75 6.41 -8.66 -5.07
CA ASN A 75 6.70 -7.24 -5.29
C ASN A 75 7.67 -6.70 -4.20
N PRO A 76 8.87 -6.22 -4.57
CA PRO A 76 9.91 -5.82 -3.61
C PRO A 76 9.56 -4.55 -2.83
N TYR A 77 8.55 -3.79 -3.25
CA TYR A 77 8.11 -2.55 -2.61
C TYR A 77 7.06 -2.77 -1.51
N VAL A 78 6.57 -4.00 -1.34
CA VAL A 78 5.58 -4.33 -0.30
C VAL A 78 6.21 -4.18 1.09
N SER A 79 5.59 -3.35 1.92
CA SER A 79 5.98 -3.17 3.33
C SER A 79 5.79 -4.49 4.10
N LYS A 80 6.73 -4.90 4.97
CA LYS A 80 6.63 -6.10 5.83
C LYS A 80 5.79 -7.24 5.20
N PRO A 81 6.34 -7.98 4.21
CA PRO A 81 5.64 -9.13 3.68
C PRO A 81 5.34 -10.07 4.84
N ASN A 82 4.07 -10.44 5.03
CA ASN A 82 3.74 -11.56 5.90
C ASN A 82 4.35 -12.77 5.18
N LYS A 83 5.44 -13.31 5.73
CA LYS A 83 6.04 -14.55 5.23
C LYS A 83 5.08 -15.70 5.47
#